data_AF-A0A0A7CN78-F1
#
_entry.id   AF-A0A0A7CN78-F1
#
_cell.length_a   1.000
_cell.length_b   1.000
_cell.length_c   1.000
_cell.angle_alpha   90.00
_cell.angle_beta   90.00
_cell.angle_gamma   90.00
#
_symmetry.space_group_name_H-M   'P 1'
#
loop_
_entity.id
_entity.type
_entity.pdbx_description
1 polymer ?
#
loop_
_entity_poly.entity_id
_entity_poly.type
_entity_poly.pdbx_seq_one_letter_code
_entity_poly.pdbx_strand_id
1 'polypeptide(L)'
;MLFTATIVTALVVRAGAAYVEPWGQCGGMDYAGESVCAPGHHCIALNEIVSQCQPRDRNAQVAEFGQCGGKFYLGPKTCTAGTTCTHFSDWYAQCLPDVTAPLDWAESEGVCFVSNAPGTAVPRGKVLTFEACVAQAARLKGHYANWKVSSKECTVFNATTNYYVDYNCKGAAKYNLKKWACSGNSDFPGDNLKTPVTETSFHGCEARCDAYKPPKGDSTPCNAFAYVLNTDKSEKGYCTLKCWVGGLACKRLTT
;
A
#
# COMPACT_ATOMS: atom_id res chain seq x y z
N MET A 1 -64.97 66.99 -5.96
CA MET A 1 -63.89 66.76 -6.96
C MET A 1 -63.19 65.47 -6.57
N LEU A 2 -63.40 64.40 -7.34
CA LEU A 2 -62.80 63.07 -7.10
C LEU A 2 -61.33 63.10 -7.52
N PHE A 3 -60.42 62.68 -6.64
CA PHE A 3 -59.05 62.30 -7.01
C PHE A 3 -58.98 60.77 -7.11
N THR A 4 -58.85 60.26 -8.34
CA THR A 4 -58.58 58.84 -8.59
C THR A 4 -57.10 58.56 -8.34
N ALA A 5 -56.79 57.76 -7.32
CA ALA A 5 -55.44 57.27 -7.08
C ALA A 5 -55.18 56.02 -7.95
N THR A 6 -54.31 56.16 -8.96
CA THR A 6 -53.81 55.03 -9.74
C THR A 6 -52.73 54.29 -8.95
N ILE A 7 -53.04 53.08 -8.51
CA ILE A 7 -52.06 52.16 -7.90
C ILE A 7 -51.29 51.49 -9.04
N VAL A 8 -50.00 51.82 -9.18
CA VAL A 8 -49.07 51.11 -10.06
C VAL A 8 -48.49 49.94 -9.27
N THR A 9 -48.97 48.73 -9.53
CA THR A 9 -48.41 47.51 -8.93
C THR A 9 -47.11 47.15 -9.65
N ALA A 10 -45.96 47.36 -8.99
CA ALA A 10 -44.68 46.89 -9.49
C ALA A 10 -44.60 45.36 -9.37
N LEU A 11 -44.63 44.65 -10.50
CA LEU A 11 -44.33 43.23 -10.57
C LEU A 11 -42.83 43.03 -10.33
N VAL A 12 -42.46 42.63 -9.11
CA VAL A 12 -41.10 42.17 -8.82
C VAL A 12 -40.96 40.76 -9.39
N VAL A 13 -40.48 40.67 -10.63
CA VAL A 13 -40.03 39.39 -11.21
C VAL A 13 -38.76 39.00 -10.45
N ARG A 14 -38.85 38.05 -9.52
CA ARG A 14 -37.67 37.35 -9.01
C ARG A 14 -37.13 36.48 -10.15
N ALA A 15 -36.14 36.99 -10.87
CA ALA A 15 -35.30 36.14 -11.71
C ALA A 15 -34.70 35.05 -10.81
N GLY A 16 -35.06 33.79 -11.05
CA GLY A 16 -34.33 32.68 -10.45
C GLY A 16 -32.87 32.79 -10.85
N ALA A 17 -31.94 32.49 -9.95
CA ALA A 17 -30.52 32.42 -10.30
C ALA A 17 -30.39 31.44 -11.48
N ALA A 18 -30.03 31.97 -12.65
CA ALA A 18 -29.89 31.16 -13.85
C ALA A 18 -28.60 30.37 -13.72
N TYR A 19 -28.74 29.07 -13.43
CA TYR A 19 -27.61 28.16 -13.43
C TYR A 19 -27.22 27.84 -14.87
N VAL A 20 -25.92 27.77 -15.13
CA VAL A 20 -25.40 27.16 -16.34
C VAL A 20 -25.55 25.65 -16.21
N GLU A 21 -26.21 25.03 -17.19
CA GLU A 21 -26.40 23.59 -17.27
C GLU A 21 -25.05 22.83 -17.33
N PRO A 22 -25.03 21.54 -16.94
CA PRO A 22 -23.87 20.68 -17.15
C PRO A 22 -23.33 20.80 -18.58
N TRP A 23 -22.02 20.97 -18.68
CA TRP A 23 -21.26 21.17 -19.92
C TRP A 23 -21.52 22.51 -20.64
N GLY A 24 -22.31 23.42 -20.07
CA GLY A 24 -22.47 24.78 -20.60
C GLY A 24 -21.25 25.65 -20.39
N GLN A 25 -21.06 26.66 -21.26
CA GLN A 25 -20.01 27.67 -21.08
C GLN A 25 -20.39 28.59 -19.91
N CYS A 26 -19.43 28.83 -19.03
CA CYS A 26 -19.60 29.60 -17.79
C CYS A 26 -18.53 30.69 -17.60
N GLY A 27 -17.69 30.90 -18.61
CA GLY A 27 -16.60 31.87 -18.58
C GLY A 27 -15.70 31.77 -19.80
N GLY A 28 -14.58 32.50 -19.75
CA GLY A 28 -13.62 32.65 -20.85
C GLY A 28 -13.52 34.10 -21.34
N MET A 29 -12.57 34.38 -22.21
CA MET A 29 -12.37 35.70 -22.82
C MET A 29 -13.66 36.19 -23.48
N ASP A 30 -14.07 37.41 -23.15
CA ASP A 30 -15.27 38.10 -23.62
C ASP A 30 -16.62 37.42 -23.31
N TYR A 31 -16.64 36.41 -22.43
CA TYR A 31 -17.89 35.77 -22.01
C TYR A 31 -18.67 36.68 -21.04
N ALA A 32 -19.87 37.10 -21.44
CA ALA A 32 -20.76 37.96 -20.67
C ALA A 32 -22.00 37.24 -20.08
N GLY A 33 -22.03 35.90 -20.15
CA GLY A 33 -23.15 35.10 -19.66
C GLY A 33 -23.06 34.73 -18.17
N GLU A 34 -23.90 33.79 -17.75
CA GLU A 34 -23.95 33.30 -16.37
C GLU A 34 -22.69 32.51 -15.99
N SER A 35 -22.19 32.69 -14.78
CA SER A 35 -20.96 32.03 -14.31
C SER A 35 -21.20 30.96 -13.25
N VAL A 36 -22.42 30.86 -12.74
CA VAL A 36 -22.78 29.93 -11.66
C VAL A 36 -23.28 28.64 -12.29
N CYS A 37 -22.51 27.55 -12.14
CA CYS A 37 -22.91 26.24 -12.62
C CYS A 37 -24.00 25.61 -11.75
N ALA A 38 -24.80 24.73 -12.34
CA ALA A 38 -25.74 23.88 -11.61
C ALA A 38 -25.06 23.16 -10.42
N PRO A 39 -25.79 22.89 -9.31
CA PRO A 39 -25.23 22.20 -8.15
C PRO A 39 -24.41 20.95 -8.50
N GLY A 40 -23.25 20.78 -7.87
CA GLY A 40 -22.31 19.68 -8.15
C GLY A 40 -21.39 19.90 -9.36
N HIS A 41 -21.57 20.99 -10.10
CA HIS A 41 -20.72 21.38 -11.23
C HIS A 41 -19.93 22.63 -10.89
N HIS A 42 -18.74 22.73 -11.48
CA HIS A 42 -17.83 23.85 -11.26
C HIS A 42 -17.41 24.43 -12.60
N CYS A 43 -17.23 25.74 -12.65
CA CYS A 43 -16.74 26.39 -13.85
C CYS A 43 -15.24 26.12 -14.00
N ILE A 44 -14.85 25.41 -15.06
CA ILE A 44 -13.49 24.99 -15.33
C ILE A 44 -13.00 25.67 -16.61
N ALA A 45 -11.93 26.45 -16.50
CA ALA A 45 -11.23 26.98 -17.67
C ALA A 45 -10.64 25.83 -18.51
N LEU A 46 -11.10 25.68 -19.74
CA LEU A 46 -10.54 24.72 -20.70
C LEU A 46 -9.42 25.37 -21.51
N ASN A 47 -9.59 26.63 -21.85
CA ASN A 47 -8.60 27.49 -22.48
C ASN A 47 -8.90 28.96 -22.13
N GLU A 48 -8.20 29.90 -22.76
CA GLU A 48 -8.37 31.33 -22.51
C GLU A 48 -9.75 31.88 -22.95
N ILE A 49 -10.43 31.23 -23.91
CA ILE A 49 -11.68 31.70 -24.53
C ILE A 49 -12.91 30.98 -23.95
N VAL A 50 -12.75 29.78 -23.39
CA VAL A 50 -13.85 28.96 -22.89
C VAL A 50 -13.54 28.37 -21.52
N SER A 51 -14.46 28.62 -20.59
CA SER A 51 -14.65 27.86 -19.35
C SER A 51 -15.97 27.12 -19.41
N GLN A 52 -16.01 25.88 -18.91
CA GLN A 52 -17.17 25.00 -19.01
C GLN A 52 -17.59 24.45 -17.63
N CYS A 53 -18.89 24.34 -17.39
CA CYS A 53 -19.46 23.74 -16.19
C CYS A 53 -19.31 22.22 -16.22
N GLN A 54 -18.37 21.67 -15.48
CA GLN A 54 -18.15 20.22 -15.44
C GLN A 54 -18.34 19.68 -14.02
N PRO A 55 -18.73 18.41 -13.87
CA PRO A 55 -18.80 17.77 -12.56
C PRO A 55 -17.40 17.72 -11.95
N ARG A 56 -17.22 18.29 -10.76
CA ARG A 56 -15.92 18.24 -10.08
C ARG A 56 -16.04 18.30 -8.57
N ASP A 57 -15.82 17.19 -7.90
CA ASP A 57 -15.59 17.24 -6.46
C ASP A 57 -14.10 17.58 -6.20
N ARG A 58 -13.80 18.84 -5.84
CA ARG A 58 -12.43 19.25 -5.46
C ARG A 58 -12.00 18.67 -4.11
N ASN A 59 -12.94 18.17 -3.32
CA ASN A 59 -12.67 17.58 -2.01
C ASN A 59 -12.56 16.05 -2.08
N ALA A 60 -12.90 15.44 -3.21
CA ALA A 60 -12.72 14.01 -3.41
C ALA A 60 -11.23 13.65 -3.35
N GLN A 61 -10.94 12.47 -2.79
CA GLN A 61 -9.61 11.90 -2.78
C GLN A 61 -9.46 10.90 -3.93
N VAL A 62 -8.30 10.89 -4.55
CA VAL A 62 -7.93 9.90 -5.58
C VAL A 62 -7.40 8.65 -4.89
N ALA A 63 -8.01 7.50 -5.19
CA ALA A 63 -7.52 6.22 -4.71
C ALA A 63 -6.09 5.94 -5.18
N GLU A 64 -5.41 5.04 -4.49
CA GLU A 64 -4.10 4.54 -4.91
C GLU A 64 -4.13 4.03 -6.35
N PHE A 65 -3.07 4.33 -7.11
CA PHE A 65 -2.94 4.13 -8.55
C PHE A 65 -3.92 4.92 -9.42
N GLY A 66 -4.78 5.76 -8.85
CA GLY A 66 -5.62 6.68 -9.60
C GLY A 66 -4.82 7.85 -10.19
N GLN A 67 -5.27 8.39 -11.32
CA GLN A 67 -4.71 9.61 -11.89
C GLN A 67 -5.03 10.80 -10.99
N CYS A 68 -4.04 11.62 -10.66
CA CYS A 68 -4.16 12.78 -9.78
C CYS A 68 -3.67 14.09 -10.43
N GLY A 69 -3.19 14.01 -11.67
CA GLY A 69 -2.70 15.16 -12.39
C GLY A 69 -2.40 14.84 -13.85
N GLY A 70 -1.87 15.86 -14.53
CA GLY A 70 -1.69 15.88 -15.97
C GLY A 70 -2.42 17.04 -16.63
N LYS A 71 -1.96 17.44 -17.81
CA LYS A 71 -2.57 18.45 -18.65
C LYS A 71 -3.95 17.97 -19.09
N PHE A 72 -4.95 18.84 -18.91
CA PHE A 72 -6.38 18.55 -19.08
C PHE A 72 -6.98 17.54 -18.11
N TYR A 73 -6.25 17.10 -17.07
CA TYR A 73 -6.86 16.32 -16.00
C TYR A 73 -7.70 17.23 -15.09
N LEU A 74 -9.02 17.00 -15.11
CA LEU A 74 -10.00 17.81 -14.38
C LEU A 74 -10.51 17.14 -13.10
N GLY A 75 -10.05 15.91 -12.81
CA GLY A 75 -10.44 15.18 -11.62
C GLY A 75 -9.83 15.72 -10.31
N PRO A 76 -10.01 14.98 -9.21
CA PRO A 76 -9.46 15.34 -7.92
C PRO A 76 -7.93 15.24 -7.91
N LYS A 77 -7.24 16.17 -7.23
CA LYS A 77 -5.76 16.22 -7.22
C LYS A 77 -5.14 15.69 -5.93
N THR A 78 -5.96 15.56 -4.89
CA THR A 78 -5.52 15.11 -3.58
C THR A 78 -5.60 13.60 -3.54
N CYS A 79 -4.46 12.95 -3.36
CA CYS A 79 -4.41 11.50 -3.18
C CYS A 79 -4.96 11.09 -1.81
N THR A 80 -5.52 9.89 -1.70
CA THR A 80 -5.86 9.28 -0.41
C THR A 80 -4.60 9.19 0.47
N ALA A 81 -4.78 9.31 1.79
CA ALA A 81 -3.68 9.23 2.76
C ALA A 81 -2.77 8.01 2.54
N GLY A 82 -1.45 8.22 2.63
CA GLY A 82 -0.43 7.19 2.40
C GLY A 82 0.04 7.06 0.95
N THR A 83 -0.45 7.92 0.05
CA THR A 83 -0.02 8.00 -1.34
C THR A 83 0.29 9.44 -1.75
N THR A 84 1.27 9.62 -2.64
CA THR A 84 1.69 10.91 -3.19
C THR A 84 1.42 10.95 -4.68
N CYS A 85 0.91 12.09 -5.14
CA CYS A 85 0.73 12.34 -6.56
C CYS A 85 2.09 12.45 -7.24
N THR A 86 2.51 11.38 -7.91
CA THR A 86 3.80 11.28 -8.59
C THR A 86 3.63 11.68 -10.04
N HIS A 87 4.40 12.68 -10.47
CA HIS A 87 4.41 13.15 -11.85
C HIS A 87 5.21 12.19 -12.74
N PHE A 88 4.60 11.73 -13.84
CA PHE A 88 5.26 10.91 -14.85
C PHE A 88 5.52 11.68 -16.14
N SER A 89 4.58 12.53 -16.54
CA SER A 89 4.69 13.38 -17.72
C SER A 89 3.75 14.57 -17.60
N ASP A 90 3.91 15.55 -18.49
CA ASP A 90 3.02 16.70 -18.59
C ASP A 90 1.54 16.31 -18.68
N TRP A 91 1.23 15.11 -19.21
CA TRP A 91 -0.11 14.61 -19.45
C TRP A 91 -0.63 13.67 -18.37
N TYR A 92 0.24 13.20 -17.46
CA TYR A 92 -0.10 12.15 -16.51
C TYR A 92 0.68 12.22 -15.20
N ALA A 93 -0.07 12.20 -14.08
CA ALA A 93 0.44 11.97 -12.75
C ALA A 93 -0.48 10.98 -12.01
N GLN A 94 0.09 10.13 -11.16
CA GLN A 94 -0.62 9.03 -10.50
C GLN A 94 -0.34 9.02 -9.00
N CYS A 95 -1.35 8.71 -8.19
CA CYS A 95 -1.16 8.46 -6.77
C CYS A 95 -0.40 7.15 -6.58
N LEU A 96 0.85 7.22 -6.13
CA LEU A 96 1.63 6.05 -5.78
C LEU A 96 1.82 5.99 -4.27
N PRO A 97 1.98 4.79 -3.69
CA PRO A 97 2.41 4.65 -2.31
C PRO A 97 3.64 5.49 -1.99
N ASP A 98 3.63 6.16 -0.84
CA ASP A 98 4.78 6.94 -0.34
C ASP A 98 5.97 6.08 0.08
N VAL A 99 5.89 4.78 -0.17
CA VAL A 99 6.71 3.76 0.47
C VAL A 99 6.97 2.62 -0.50
N THR A 100 8.24 2.49 -0.90
CA THR A 100 8.75 1.22 -1.42
C THR A 100 8.93 0.28 -0.23
N ALA A 101 8.41 -0.94 -0.33
CA ALA A 101 8.70 -1.96 0.67
C ALA A 101 10.22 -2.21 0.74
N PRO A 102 10.81 -2.25 1.93
CA PRO A 102 12.20 -2.65 2.08
C PRO A 102 12.43 -4.05 1.51
N LEU A 103 13.52 -4.21 0.76
CA LEU A 103 13.86 -5.48 0.09
C LEU A 103 14.27 -6.58 1.08
N ASP A 104 14.49 -6.24 2.35
CA ASP A 104 14.93 -7.15 3.42
C ASP A 104 13.77 -7.86 4.14
N TRP A 105 12.64 -8.06 3.45
CA TRP A 105 11.44 -8.72 3.98
C TRP A 105 10.92 -9.80 3.04
N ALA A 106 10.59 -10.96 3.60
CA ALA A 106 10.03 -12.09 2.89
C ALA A 106 8.51 -12.12 3.12
N GLU A 107 7.74 -12.15 2.04
CA GLU A 107 6.28 -12.25 2.06
C GLU A 107 5.81 -13.70 2.05
N SER A 108 4.76 -13.99 2.81
CA SER A 108 4.09 -15.27 2.94
C SER A 108 2.59 -15.06 2.78
N GLU A 109 2.07 -15.44 1.61
CA GLU A 109 0.64 -15.35 1.28
C GLU A 109 -0.18 -16.36 2.10
N GLY A 110 -1.36 -15.96 2.55
CA GLY A 110 -2.25 -16.83 3.30
C GLY A 110 -1.75 -17.18 4.71
N VAL A 111 -0.71 -16.51 5.21
CA VAL A 111 -0.09 -16.77 6.51
C VAL A 111 -0.22 -15.56 7.40
N CYS A 112 -0.67 -15.79 8.63
CA CYS A 112 -0.86 -14.74 9.62
C CYS A 112 -0.12 -15.11 10.91
N PHE A 113 0.89 -14.33 11.27
CA PHE A 113 1.67 -14.58 12.48
C PHE A 113 0.86 -14.27 13.74
N VAL A 114 1.11 -15.01 14.81
CA VAL A 114 0.63 -14.71 16.15
C VAL A 114 1.80 -14.56 17.09
N SER A 115 1.62 -13.81 18.16
CA SER A 115 2.64 -13.62 19.19
C SER A 115 1.98 -13.62 20.56
N ASN A 116 2.69 -14.12 21.56
CA ASN A 116 2.27 -14.01 22.96
C ASN A 116 2.38 -12.55 23.45
N ALA A 117 3.30 -11.77 22.86
CA ALA A 117 3.39 -10.34 23.09
C ALA A 117 2.39 -9.59 22.20
N PRO A 118 1.74 -8.53 22.70
CA PRO A 118 0.81 -7.75 21.90
C PRO A 118 1.54 -7.09 20.71
N GLY A 119 0.97 -7.27 19.52
CA GLY A 119 1.41 -6.59 18.32
C GLY A 119 1.08 -5.09 18.36
N THR A 120 1.88 -4.28 17.68
CA THR A 120 1.58 -2.87 17.47
C THR A 120 0.66 -2.73 16.26
N ALA A 121 -0.60 -2.40 16.50
CA ALA A 121 -1.54 -2.08 15.43
C ALA A 121 -1.20 -0.73 14.80
N VAL A 122 -1.10 -0.69 13.47
CA VAL A 122 -0.94 0.56 12.73
C VAL A 122 -2.33 1.19 12.55
N PRO A 123 -2.49 2.51 12.80
CA PRO A 123 -3.79 3.17 12.63
C PRO A 123 -4.38 2.96 11.23
N ARG A 124 -5.66 2.56 11.17
CA ARG A 124 -6.39 2.37 9.90
C ARG A 124 -6.37 3.65 9.05
N GLY A 125 -6.27 3.48 7.73
CA GLY A 125 -6.23 4.59 6.78
C GLY A 125 -4.86 5.25 6.60
N LYS A 126 -3.83 4.88 7.40
CA LYS A 126 -2.44 5.32 7.16
C LYS A 126 -1.66 4.39 6.23
N VAL A 127 -2.09 3.15 6.14
CA VAL A 127 -1.48 2.09 5.34
C VAL A 127 -2.60 1.44 4.55
N LEU A 128 -2.49 1.45 3.22
CA LEU A 128 -3.51 0.94 2.31
C LEU A 128 -3.06 -0.31 1.55
N THR A 129 -1.78 -0.64 1.64
CA THR A 129 -1.18 -1.80 1.00
C THR A 129 -0.32 -2.63 1.93
N PHE A 130 -0.03 -3.84 1.46
CA PHE A 130 0.94 -4.72 2.09
C PHE A 130 2.33 -4.05 2.14
N GLU A 131 2.79 -3.46 1.05
CA GLU A 131 4.10 -2.80 0.94
C GLU A 131 4.23 -1.66 1.94
N ALA A 132 3.15 -0.88 2.10
CA ALA A 132 3.09 0.17 3.10
C ALA A 132 3.08 -0.38 4.53
N CYS A 133 2.47 -1.55 4.76
CA CYS A 133 2.51 -2.22 6.06
C CYS A 133 3.94 -2.66 6.41
N VAL A 134 4.64 -3.26 5.45
CA VAL A 134 6.04 -3.69 5.62
C VAL A 134 6.97 -2.49 5.83
N ALA A 135 6.81 -1.42 5.06
CA ALA A 135 7.57 -0.19 5.26
C ALA A 135 7.32 0.43 6.65
N GLN A 136 6.07 0.41 7.12
CA GLN A 136 5.75 0.88 8.46
C GLN A 136 6.33 -0.04 9.55
N ALA A 137 6.32 -1.35 9.34
CA ALA A 137 6.96 -2.31 10.24
C ALA A 137 8.46 -2.04 10.38
N ALA A 138 9.14 -1.78 9.27
CA ALA A 138 10.56 -1.41 9.28
C ALA A 138 10.82 -0.10 10.03
N ARG A 139 9.97 0.93 9.86
CA ARG A 139 10.04 2.19 10.63
C ARG A 139 9.85 1.96 12.14
N LEU A 140 8.95 1.06 12.50
CA LEU A 140 8.70 0.65 13.88
C LEU A 140 9.74 -0.33 14.44
N LYS A 141 10.77 -0.68 13.66
CA LYS A 141 11.79 -1.68 14.01
C LYS A 141 11.20 -3.05 14.35
N GLY A 142 10.06 -3.40 13.74
CA GLY A 142 9.50 -4.74 13.81
C GLY A 142 10.32 -5.74 13.00
N HIS A 143 10.11 -7.02 13.29
CA HIS A 143 10.68 -8.15 12.54
C HIS A 143 9.62 -8.97 11.81
N TYR A 144 8.35 -8.80 12.18
CA TYR A 144 7.23 -9.45 11.53
C TYR A 144 6.09 -8.46 11.33
N ALA A 145 5.32 -8.64 10.27
CA ALA A 145 4.11 -7.87 10.01
C ALA A 145 3.01 -8.78 9.49
N ASN A 146 1.77 -8.49 9.85
CA ASN A 146 0.58 -9.07 9.25
C ASN A 146 -0.21 -7.98 8.56
N TRP A 147 -0.69 -8.27 7.37
CA TRP A 147 -1.57 -7.41 6.61
C TRP A 147 -2.86 -8.15 6.26
N LYS A 148 -4.01 -7.62 6.69
CA LYS A 148 -5.32 -8.15 6.31
C LYS A 148 -5.81 -7.46 5.03
N VAL A 149 -5.97 -8.24 3.96
CA VAL A 149 -6.22 -7.74 2.61
C VAL A 149 -7.57 -7.03 2.51
N SER A 150 -8.63 -7.59 3.12
CA SER A 150 -9.98 -7.01 3.09
C SER A 150 -10.14 -5.81 4.01
N SER A 151 -9.66 -5.89 5.26
CA SER A 151 -9.86 -4.84 6.28
C SER A 151 -8.80 -3.74 6.24
N LYS A 152 -7.73 -3.91 5.45
CA LYS A 152 -6.59 -2.97 5.37
C LYS A 152 -5.93 -2.74 6.73
N GLU A 153 -5.89 -3.80 7.54
CA GLU A 153 -5.29 -3.75 8.88
C GLU A 153 -3.86 -4.24 8.85
N CYS A 154 -2.96 -3.47 9.48
CA CYS A 154 -1.56 -3.81 9.60
C CYS A 154 -1.19 -3.97 11.08
N THR A 155 -0.58 -5.08 11.43
CA THR A 155 -0.08 -5.35 12.79
C THR A 155 1.38 -5.74 12.74
N VAL A 156 2.20 -5.11 13.57
CA VAL A 156 3.65 -5.28 13.59
C VAL A 156 4.08 -5.99 14.87
N PHE A 157 4.99 -6.94 14.75
CA PHE A 157 5.55 -7.69 15.87
C PHE A 157 7.08 -7.67 15.85
N ASN A 158 7.68 -7.69 17.04
CA ASN A 158 9.13 -7.88 17.18
C ASN A 158 9.53 -9.35 17.22
N ALA A 159 8.64 -10.21 17.73
CA ALA A 159 8.78 -11.66 17.77
C ALA A 159 7.42 -12.31 17.56
N THR A 160 7.40 -13.50 16.98
CA THR A 160 6.20 -14.30 16.74
C THR A 160 6.35 -15.65 17.41
N THR A 161 5.22 -16.22 17.80
CA THR A 161 5.17 -17.48 18.50
C THR A 161 4.58 -18.58 17.64
N ASN A 162 3.61 -18.27 16.79
CA ASN A 162 3.01 -19.23 15.87
C ASN A 162 2.49 -18.49 14.62
N TYR A 163 1.84 -19.21 13.72
CA TYR A 163 1.01 -18.65 12.66
C TYR A 163 -0.25 -19.49 12.48
N TYR A 164 -1.24 -18.93 11.80
CA TYR A 164 -2.36 -19.68 11.26
C TYR A 164 -2.51 -19.36 9.78
N VAL A 165 -3.18 -20.26 9.06
CA VAL A 165 -3.53 -20.05 7.66
C VAL A 165 -4.80 -19.20 7.60
N ASP A 166 -4.72 -18.09 6.89
CA ASP A 166 -5.83 -17.23 6.53
C ASP A 166 -5.54 -16.59 5.18
N TYR A 167 -6.27 -17.00 4.15
CA TYR A 167 -6.12 -16.50 2.78
C TYR A 167 -6.39 -14.99 2.64
N ASN A 168 -6.99 -14.35 3.64
CA ASN A 168 -7.15 -12.90 3.70
C ASN A 168 -5.95 -12.21 4.39
N CYS A 169 -4.88 -12.93 4.70
CA CYS A 169 -3.70 -12.42 5.38
C CYS A 169 -2.42 -12.60 4.57
N LYS A 170 -1.61 -11.55 4.53
CA LYS A 170 -0.22 -11.58 4.07
C LYS A 170 0.70 -11.39 5.26
N GLY A 171 1.56 -12.36 5.52
CA GLY A 171 2.60 -12.29 6.54
C GLY A 171 3.91 -11.79 5.93
N ALA A 172 4.65 -10.95 6.64
CA ALA A 172 6.00 -10.56 6.26
C ALA A 172 6.98 -10.82 7.40
N ALA A 173 8.16 -11.35 7.08
CA ALA A 173 9.25 -11.55 8.04
C ALA A 173 10.53 -10.88 7.54
N LYS A 174 11.18 -10.10 8.40
CA LYS A 174 12.44 -9.43 8.09
C LYS A 174 13.58 -10.45 8.03
N TYR A 175 14.55 -10.24 7.16
CA TYR A 175 15.78 -11.03 7.07
C TYR A 175 16.99 -10.15 6.76
N ASN A 176 18.21 -10.69 6.85
CA ASN A 176 19.41 -9.94 6.50
C ASN A 176 19.69 -9.97 4.98
N LEU A 177 19.31 -8.91 4.28
CA LEU A 177 19.47 -8.79 2.83
C LEU A 177 20.92 -8.84 2.33
N LYS A 178 21.92 -8.57 3.19
CA LYS A 178 23.33 -8.69 2.81
C LYS A 178 23.80 -10.14 2.75
N LYS A 179 23.03 -11.07 3.31
CA LYS A 179 23.39 -12.47 3.46
C LYS A 179 22.44 -13.41 2.72
N TRP A 180 21.15 -13.08 2.74
CA TRP A 180 20.09 -13.97 2.30
C TRP A 180 19.19 -13.29 1.28
N ALA A 181 18.56 -14.11 0.45
CA ALA A 181 17.35 -13.76 -0.29
C ALA A 181 16.30 -14.78 0.14
N CYS A 182 15.28 -14.32 0.85
CA CYS A 182 14.25 -15.19 1.41
C CYS A 182 12.92 -14.94 0.70
N SER A 183 12.18 -16.02 0.47
CA SER A 183 10.82 -16.00 -0.06
C SER A 183 9.95 -16.81 0.89
N GLY A 184 8.78 -16.30 1.27
CA GLY A 184 7.80 -17.10 2.00
C GLY A 184 7.07 -18.07 1.09
N ASN A 185 6.34 -19.01 1.68
CA ASN A 185 5.64 -20.09 0.97
C ASN A 185 6.53 -20.88 -0.01
N SER A 186 7.84 -20.86 0.22
CA SER A 186 8.84 -21.41 -0.67
C SER A 186 9.70 -22.37 0.14
N ASP A 187 9.86 -23.59 -0.35
CA ASP A 187 10.89 -24.50 0.14
C ASP A 187 12.02 -24.55 -0.88
N PHE A 188 13.27 -24.51 -0.41
CA PHE A 188 14.41 -24.70 -1.27
C PHE A 188 14.61 -26.19 -1.53
N PRO A 189 14.43 -26.69 -2.77
CA PRO A 189 14.76 -28.07 -3.09
C PRO A 189 16.28 -28.26 -2.97
N GLY A 190 16.71 -29.21 -2.16
CA GLY A 190 18.13 -29.50 -1.90
C GLY A 190 18.29 -30.54 -0.81
N ASP A 191 19.50 -31.07 -0.66
CA ASP A 191 19.80 -32.06 0.37
C ASP A 191 19.78 -31.39 1.75
N ASN A 192 19.05 -32.01 2.67
CA ASN A 192 19.13 -31.65 4.07
C ASN A 192 20.53 -31.98 4.57
N LEU A 193 21.19 -31.02 5.21
CA LEU A 193 22.39 -31.32 5.97
C LEU A 193 22.03 -32.37 7.02
N LYS A 194 22.95 -33.29 7.33
CA LYS A 194 22.78 -34.34 8.35
C LYS A 194 22.82 -33.75 9.77
N THR A 195 21.98 -32.74 10.01
CA THR A 195 21.82 -32.03 11.28
C THR A 195 20.42 -32.33 11.83
N PRO A 196 20.27 -32.49 13.15
CA PRO A 196 18.95 -32.64 13.75
C PRO A 196 18.03 -31.46 13.44
N VAL A 197 16.78 -31.76 13.08
CA VAL A 197 15.72 -30.76 13.09
C VAL A 197 15.55 -30.27 14.53
N THR A 198 15.38 -28.98 14.69
CA THR A 198 15.57 -28.31 15.98
C THR A 198 14.65 -27.11 16.06
N GLU A 199 14.06 -26.92 17.24
CA GLU A 199 13.14 -25.81 17.50
C GLU A 199 13.92 -24.51 17.76
N THR A 200 13.67 -23.49 16.93
CA THR A 200 14.28 -22.16 17.05
C THR A 200 13.35 -21.08 16.47
N SER A 201 13.67 -19.79 16.57
CA SER A 201 12.99 -18.76 15.75
C SER A 201 13.55 -18.72 14.32
N PHE A 202 12.86 -18.01 13.41
CA PHE A 202 13.33 -17.79 12.03
C PHE A 202 14.76 -17.21 12.01
N HIS A 203 15.02 -16.14 12.78
CA HIS A 203 16.35 -15.55 12.91
C HIS A 203 17.36 -16.48 13.61
N GLY A 204 16.91 -17.31 14.54
CA GLY A 204 17.78 -18.33 15.13
C GLY A 204 18.17 -19.42 14.12
N CYS A 205 17.31 -19.72 13.14
CA CYS A 205 17.64 -20.61 12.04
C CYS A 205 18.72 -19.98 11.13
N GLU A 206 18.58 -18.69 10.82
CA GLU A 206 19.59 -17.89 10.11
C GLU A 206 20.97 -17.98 10.80
N ALA A 207 21.02 -17.64 12.09
CA ALA A 207 22.25 -17.63 12.88
C ALA A 207 22.92 -19.00 12.95
N ARG A 208 22.14 -20.08 12.91
CA ARG A 208 22.66 -21.44 12.96
C ARG A 208 23.23 -21.91 11.62
N CYS A 209 22.63 -21.49 10.51
CA CYS A 209 23.23 -21.74 9.20
C CYS A 209 24.57 -21.00 9.08
N ASP A 210 24.63 -19.74 9.55
CA ASP A 210 25.88 -18.95 9.59
C ASP A 210 26.97 -19.61 10.46
N ALA A 211 26.59 -20.21 11.59
CA ALA A 211 27.52 -20.84 12.51
C ALA A 211 27.86 -22.30 12.16
N TYR A 212 27.21 -22.87 11.13
CA TYR A 212 27.38 -24.28 10.78
C TYR A 212 28.81 -24.57 10.32
N LYS A 213 29.43 -25.58 10.94
CA LYS A 213 30.73 -26.11 10.55
C LYS A 213 30.55 -27.56 10.09
N PRO A 214 30.93 -27.90 8.85
CA PRO A 214 30.84 -29.27 8.35
C PRO A 214 31.66 -30.22 9.24
N PRO A 215 31.21 -31.48 9.42
CA PRO A 215 31.99 -32.51 10.09
C PRO A 215 33.36 -32.73 9.42
N LYS A 216 34.33 -33.24 10.18
CA LYS A 216 35.68 -33.52 9.65
C LYS A 216 35.61 -34.49 8.46
N GLY A 217 36.12 -34.06 7.31
CA GLY A 217 36.09 -34.85 6.05
C GLY A 217 34.90 -34.50 5.14
N ASP A 218 34.00 -33.63 5.57
CA ASP A 218 32.94 -33.03 4.77
C ASP A 218 33.25 -31.54 4.54
N SER A 219 32.99 -31.03 3.34
CA SER A 219 33.18 -29.61 2.99
C SER A 219 31.87 -28.92 2.61
N THR A 220 30.74 -29.61 2.79
CA THR A 220 29.40 -29.16 2.37
C THR A 220 28.91 -28.02 3.30
N PRO A 221 28.84 -26.76 2.84
CA PRO A 221 28.47 -25.64 3.70
C PRO A 221 26.95 -25.57 3.92
N CYS A 222 26.51 -24.86 4.96
CA CYS A 222 25.14 -24.38 5.04
C CYS A 222 25.03 -23.08 4.23
N ASN A 223 24.17 -23.09 3.20
CA ASN A 223 23.91 -21.91 2.36
C ASN A 223 22.41 -21.68 2.11
N ALA A 224 21.55 -22.51 2.70
CA ALA A 224 20.10 -22.37 2.70
C ALA A 224 19.53 -22.98 3.99
N PHE A 225 18.32 -22.56 4.35
CA PHE A 225 17.55 -23.19 5.41
C PHE A 225 16.07 -23.13 5.09
N ALA A 226 15.33 -24.11 5.58
CA ALA A 226 13.87 -24.08 5.62
C ALA A 226 13.45 -23.87 7.08
N TYR A 227 12.46 -23.01 7.28
CA TYR A 227 11.90 -22.73 8.60
C TYR A 227 10.39 -22.86 8.54
N VAL A 228 9.84 -23.72 9.39
CA VAL A 228 8.40 -23.92 9.53
C VAL A 228 8.05 -23.78 11.01
N LEU A 229 7.24 -22.79 11.36
CA LEU A 229 6.75 -22.59 12.72
C LEU A 229 6.00 -23.85 13.20
N ASN A 230 6.24 -24.26 14.45
CA ASN A 230 5.59 -25.44 15.01
C ASN A 230 4.18 -25.05 15.47
N THR A 231 3.16 -25.49 14.72
CA THR A 231 1.78 -25.10 14.97
C THR A 231 1.21 -25.62 16.29
N ASP A 232 1.81 -26.68 16.84
CA ASP A 232 1.20 -27.45 17.92
C ASP A 232 1.76 -27.12 19.32
N LYS A 233 2.97 -26.53 19.46
CA LYS A 233 3.67 -26.56 20.77
C LYS A 233 4.54 -25.38 21.25
N SER A 234 4.93 -24.35 20.49
CA SER A 234 5.86 -23.36 21.08
C SER A 234 6.02 -22.06 20.30
N GLU A 235 6.74 -21.09 20.89
CA GLU A 235 7.24 -19.86 20.23
C GLU A 235 8.32 -20.10 19.16
N LYS A 236 8.47 -21.34 18.70
CA LYS A 236 9.61 -21.81 17.91
C LYS A 236 9.11 -22.65 16.74
N GLY A 237 9.87 -22.65 15.66
CA GLY A 237 9.67 -23.48 14.49
C GLY A 237 10.77 -24.51 14.29
N TYR A 238 10.46 -25.50 13.48
CA TYR A 238 11.42 -26.45 12.97
C TYR A 238 12.33 -25.78 11.96
N CYS A 239 13.62 -25.77 12.27
CA CYS A 239 14.67 -25.32 11.37
C CYS A 239 15.37 -26.53 10.75
N THR A 240 15.41 -26.56 9.43
CA THR A 240 16.13 -27.56 8.64
C THR A 240 17.23 -26.85 7.86
N LEU A 241 18.49 -27.13 8.21
CA LEU A 241 19.63 -26.59 7.49
C LEU A 241 19.82 -27.38 6.19
N LYS A 242 20.05 -26.66 5.09
CA LYS A 242 20.17 -27.23 3.76
C LYS A 242 21.50 -26.85 3.13
N CYS A 243 22.01 -27.75 2.30
CA CYS A 243 23.02 -27.40 1.33
C CYS A 243 22.40 -27.41 -0.05
N TRP A 244 22.52 -26.28 -0.73
CA TRP A 244 22.05 -26.10 -2.07
C TRP A 244 23.23 -26.18 -3.03
N VAL A 245 23.26 -27.23 -3.84
CA VAL A 245 24.29 -27.52 -4.85
C VAL A 245 23.74 -27.23 -6.24
N GLY A 246 23.35 -25.97 -6.51
CA GLY A 246 22.99 -25.49 -7.85
C GLY A 246 21.69 -26.03 -8.47
N GLY A 247 20.73 -25.14 -8.68
CA GLY A 247 19.49 -25.31 -9.45
C GLY A 247 18.90 -23.92 -9.75
N LEU A 248 17.72 -23.79 -10.36
CA LEU A 248 17.11 -22.46 -10.58
C LEU A 248 16.12 -22.10 -9.45
N ALA A 249 16.57 -21.28 -8.50
CA ALA A 249 15.79 -20.34 -7.66
C ALA A 249 16.77 -19.29 -7.04
N CYS A 250 16.59 -17.99 -7.32
CA CYS A 250 17.60 -16.90 -7.15
C CYS A 250 17.73 -16.32 -5.73
N LYS A 251 18.80 -15.64 -5.25
CA LYS A 251 20.26 -15.54 -5.51
C LYS A 251 20.91 -14.71 -4.36
N ARG A 252 22.13 -15.06 -3.88
CA ARG A 252 22.96 -14.27 -2.94
C ARG A 252 23.48 -12.99 -3.61
N LEU A 253 23.26 -11.82 -2.99
CA LEU A 253 23.90 -10.56 -3.36
C LEU A 253 25.12 -10.33 -2.46
N THR A 254 26.32 -10.42 -3.02
CA THR A 254 27.52 -9.81 -2.42
C THR A 254 28.23 -8.97 -3.48
N THR A 255 28.64 -7.78 -3.04
CA THR A 255 29.28 -6.62 -3.69
C THR A 255 29.87 -6.82 -5.08
#